data_AF-A0A925PRJ1-F1
#
_entry.id   AF-A0A925PRJ1-F1
#
_cell.length_a   1.000
_cell.length_b   1.000
_cell.length_c   1.000
_cell.angle_alpha   90.00
_cell.angle_beta   90.00
_cell.angle_gamma   90.00
#
_symmetry.space_group_name_H-M   'P 1'
#
loop_
_entity.id
_entity.type
_entity.pdbx_description
1 polymer ?
#
loop_
_entity_poly.entity_id
_entity_poly.type
_entity_poly.pdbx_seq_one_letter_code
_entity_poly.pdbx_strand_id
1 'polypeptide(L)'
;MISRRQAAALSRGGFDVCVAAPTGEKVAGDPFDVEIYATGTSSRDHFGPKCFDAQAVSALRKLIDRFRPDVLYDVHGPPWAVDAASQAGVPVVSMMGDYNWYCLTSFLVDSRLHRCSGPESVEKCFSCVNRWHPFRRRAVHAVLKPAARAGLARFHLWDRLNESSDYLARMRARITTFVVGDQQASDFLVRHGVPPAKIVR
;
A
#
# COMPACT_ATOMS: atom_id res chain seq x y z
N MET A 1 1.81 17.39 -5.30
CA MET A 1 1.80 15.95 -4.95
C MET A 1 3.23 15.41 -4.90
N ILE A 2 3.55 14.52 -3.96
CA ILE A 2 4.88 13.90 -3.81
C ILE A 2 5.31 13.19 -5.11
N SER A 3 4.40 12.45 -5.74
CA SER A 3 4.61 11.78 -7.03
C SER A 3 5.11 12.72 -8.13
N ARG A 4 4.59 13.95 -8.23
CA ARG A 4 5.05 14.95 -9.22
C ARG A 4 6.47 15.45 -8.95
N ARG A 5 6.83 15.66 -7.68
CA ARG A 5 8.20 16.06 -7.32
C ARG A 5 9.20 14.96 -7.68
N GLN A 6 8.82 13.71 -7.46
CA GLN A 6 9.59 12.53 -7.84
C GLN A 6 9.70 12.38 -9.36
N ALA A 7 8.60 12.50 -10.09
CA ALA A 7 8.58 12.47 -11.56
C ALA A 7 9.48 13.56 -12.17
N ALA A 8 9.40 14.79 -11.63
CA ALA A 8 10.26 15.89 -12.05
C ALA A 8 11.74 15.63 -11.77
N ALA A 9 12.06 15.00 -10.63
CA ALA A 9 13.44 14.64 -10.30
C ALA A 9 14.00 13.57 -11.25
N LEU A 10 13.20 12.52 -11.53
CA LEU A 10 13.57 11.47 -12.48
C LEU A 10 13.73 12.03 -13.90
N SER A 11 12.79 12.85 -14.36
CA SER A 11 12.88 13.47 -15.69
C SER A 11 14.13 14.36 -15.83
N ARG A 12 14.50 15.14 -14.80
CA ARG A 12 15.77 15.88 -14.79
C ARG A 12 17.01 14.98 -14.80
N GLY A 13 16.87 13.75 -14.31
CA GLY A 13 17.90 12.71 -14.39
C GLY A 13 17.99 12.03 -15.76
N GLY A 14 17.18 12.44 -16.75
CA GLY A 14 17.17 11.89 -18.10
C GLY A 14 16.31 10.65 -18.27
N PHE A 15 15.49 10.28 -17.27
CA PHE A 15 14.55 9.18 -17.39
C PHE A 15 13.30 9.61 -18.17
N ASP A 16 12.78 8.72 -19.01
CA ASP A 16 11.43 8.85 -19.56
C ASP A 16 10.40 8.44 -18.50
N VAL A 17 9.43 9.31 -18.20
CA VAL A 17 8.56 9.16 -17.03
C VAL A 17 7.10 9.26 -17.43
N CYS A 18 6.38 8.16 -17.25
CA CYS A 18 4.92 8.13 -17.25
C CYS A 18 4.39 8.16 -15.81
N VAL A 19 3.56 9.15 -15.48
CA VAL A 19 2.92 9.25 -14.16
C VAL A 19 1.53 8.66 -14.25
N ALA A 20 1.23 7.67 -13.39
CA ALA A 20 -0.07 7.01 -13.36
C ALA A 20 -0.70 7.09 -11.97
N ALA A 21 -2.03 7.23 -11.91
CA ALA A 21 -2.76 7.23 -10.66
C ALA A 21 -4.17 6.64 -10.82
N PRO A 22 -4.73 5.98 -9.77
CA PRO A 22 -6.09 5.46 -9.82
C PRO A 22 -7.16 6.56 -9.81
N THR A 23 -6.79 7.75 -9.33
CA THR A 23 -7.60 8.96 -9.27
C THR A 23 -6.69 10.16 -9.47
N GLY A 24 -7.23 11.27 -9.96
CA GLY A 24 -6.48 12.50 -10.12
C GLY A 24 -7.15 13.46 -11.08
N GLU A 25 -6.67 14.69 -11.05
CA GLU A 25 -7.07 15.76 -11.96
C GLU A 25 -5.86 16.17 -12.79
N LYS A 26 -6.09 16.41 -14.09
CA LYS A 26 -5.12 17.11 -14.92
C LYS A 26 -5.00 18.52 -14.40
N VAL A 27 -3.78 18.93 -14.05
CA VAL A 27 -3.50 20.30 -13.61
C VAL A 27 -2.90 21.04 -14.78
N ALA A 28 -3.52 22.15 -15.15
CA ALA A 28 -3.03 23.00 -16.24
C ALA A 28 -1.58 23.45 -15.97
N GLY A 29 -0.72 23.32 -16.98
CA GLY A 29 0.71 23.68 -16.89
C GLY A 29 1.59 22.62 -16.20
N ASP A 30 1.06 21.48 -15.79
CA ASP A 30 1.90 20.36 -15.35
C ASP A 30 2.57 19.71 -16.57
N PRO A 31 3.92 19.62 -16.60
CA PRO A 31 4.61 18.93 -17.69
C PRO A 31 4.34 17.42 -17.71
N PHE A 32 3.81 16.85 -16.62
CA PHE A 32 3.47 15.44 -16.54
C PHE A 32 1.97 15.24 -16.70
N ASP A 33 1.57 14.72 -17.86
CA ASP A 33 0.23 14.18 -18.05
C ASP A 33 0.06 12.94 -17.14
N VAL A 34 -0.90 13.00 -16.22
CA VAL A 34 -1.21 11.87 -15.33
C VAL A 34 -2.18 10.93 -16.05
N GLU A 35 -1.73 9.70 -16.28
CA GLU A 35 -2.53 8.60 -16.82
C GLU A 35 -3.46 8.06 -15.72
N ILE A 36 -4.73 8.41 -15.83
CA ILE A 36 -5.76 7.93 -14.89
C ILE A 36 -6.26 6.57 -15.34
N TYR A 37 -6.23 5.59 -14.43
CA TYR A 37 -6.71 4.23 -14.69
C TYR A 37 -7.85 3.84 -13.74
N ALA A 38 -8.78 3.04 -14.25
CA ALA A 38 -9.97 2.65 -13.50
C ALA A 38 -9.65 1.66 -12.37
N THR A 39 -10.39 1.75 -11.27
CA THR A 39 -10.31 0.83 -10.11
C THR A 39 -11.70 0.32 -9.78
N GLY A 40 -11.79 -0.92 -9.27
CA GLY A 40 -13.09 -1.54 -8.99
C GLY A 40 -13.66 -1.15 -7.63
N THR A 41 -12.81 -1.03 -6.61
CA THR A 41 -13.32 -0.92 -5.22
C THR A 41 -12.47 -0.11 -4.25
N SER A 42 -11.28 0.37 -4.64
CA SER A 42 -10.19 0.54 -3.67
C SER A 42 -9.57 1.94 -3.53
N SER A 43 -10.01 2.95 -4.28
CA SER A 43 -9.30 4.25 -4.33
C SER A 43 -9.83 5.37 -3.43
N ARG A 44 -10.96 5.18 -2.73
CA ARG A 44 -11.59 6.30 -2.00
C ARG A 44 -11.24 6.40 -0.51
N ASP A 45 -10.84 5.30 0.13
CA ASP A 45 -10.50 5.30 1.55
C ASP A 45 -9.03 4.94 1.75
N HIS A 46 -8.22 5.93 2.11
CA HIS A 46 -6.80 5.73 2.40
C HIS A 46 -6.59 4.78 3.59
N PHE A 47 -7.60 4.64 4.44
CA PHE A 47 -7.64 3.75 5.60
C PHE A 47 -8.39 2.44 5.35
N GLY A 48 -8.84 2.24 4.10
CA GLY A 48 -9.54 1.04 3.69
C GLY A 48 -8.62 -0.20 3.69
N PRO A 49 -9.20 -1.40 3.77
CA PRO A 49 -8.43 -2.64 3.65
C PRO A 49 -7.67 -2.69 2.33
N LYS A 50 -6.38 -3.02 2.41
CA LYS A 50 -5.53 -3.20 1.24
C LYS A 50 -5.77 -4.60 0.70
N CYS A 51 -6.54 -4.72 -0.38
CA CYS A 51 -6.89 -6.00 -0.99
C CYS A 51 -6.57 -6.00 -2.48
N PHE A 52 -6.69 -7.18 -3.10
CA PHE A 52 -6.56 -7.31 -4.54
C PHE A 52 -7.70 -6.56 -5.26
N ASP A 53 -7.37 -5.91 -6.39
CA ASP A 53 -8.33 -5.21 -7.25
C ASP A 53 -8.07 -5.59 -8.71
N ALA A 54 -8.81 -6.59 -9.21
CA ALA A 54 -8.61 -7.14 -10.53
C ALA A 54 -8.77 -6.11 -11.66
N GLN A 55 -9.69 -5.15 -11.50
CA GLN A 55 -9.91 -4.09 -12.48
C GLN A 55 -8.72 -3.14 -12.52
N ALA A 56 -8.21 -2.74 -11.35
CA ALA A 56 -7.04 -1.88 -11.26
C ALA A 56 -5.78 -2.56 -11.82
N VAL A 57 -5.58 -3.85 -11.52
CA VAL A 57 -4.47 -4.64 -12.09
C VAL A 57 -4.56 -4.68 -13.61
N SER A 58 -5.74 -5.02 -14.15
CA SER A 58 -5.94 -5.08 -15.61
C SER A 58 -5.71 -3.71 -16.27
N ALA A 59 -6.21 -2.63 -15.68
CA ALA A 59 -6.06 -1.29 -16.23
C ALA A 59 -4.60 -0.81 -16.21
N LEU A 60 -3.89 -1.01 -15.09
CA LEU A 60 -2.48 -0.64 -14.98
C LEU A 60 -1.59 -1.53 -15.86
N ARG A 61 -1.94 -2.80 -16.05
CA ARG A 61 -1.20 -3.69 -16.96
C ARG A 61 -1.24 -3.20 -18.40
N LYS A 62 -2.39 -2.73 -18.88
CA LYS A 62 -2.50 -2.11 -20.22
C LYS A 62 -1.56 -0.91 -20.36
N LEU A 63 -1.40 -0.12 -19.30
CA LEU A 63 -0.46 1.00 -19.29
C LEU A 63 0.99 0.52 -19.32
N ILE A 64 1.33 -0.49 -18.52
CA ILE A 64 2.66 -1.13 -18.54
C ILE A 64 2.98 -1.70 -19.92
N ASP A 65 2.05 -2.39 -20.57
CA ASP A 65 2.26 -2.97 -21.90
C ASP A 65 2.46 -1.90 -22.99
N ARG A 66 1.79 -0.75 -22.85
CA ARG A 66 1.89 0.39 -23.77
C ARG A 66 3.17 1.19 -23.57
N PHE A 67 3.49 1.55 -22.33
CA PHE A 67 4.64 2.39 -22.00
C PHE A 67 5.95 1.59 -21.94
N ARG A 68 5.87 0.29 -21.62
CA ARG A 68 7.02 -0.62 -21.44
C ARG A 68 8.08 -0.09 -20.47
N PRO A 69 7.71 0.25 -19.24
CA PRO A 69 8.67 0.75 -18.26
C PRO A 69 9.71 -0.32 -17.92
N ASP A 70 10.98 0.08 -17.79
CA ASP A 70 12.03 -0.76 -17.23
C ASP A 70 11.82 -1.00 -15.72
N VAL A 71 11.17 -0.06 -15.04
CA VAL A 71 10.91 -0.08 -13.60
C VAL A 71 9.56 0.56 -13.29
N LEU A 72 8.80 -0.04 -12.39
CA LEU A 72 7.68 0.64 -11.74
C LEU A 72 8.19 1.31 -10.46
N TYR A 73 8.11 2.64 -10.40
CA TYR A 73 8.45 3.39 -9.19
C TYR A 73 7.19 3.79 -8.41
N ASP A 74 7.04 3.18 -7.25
CA ASP A 74 5.91 3.33 -6.36
C ASP A 74 6.16 4.43 -5.31
N VAL A 75 5.34 5.48 -5.35
CA VAL A 75 5.42 6.66 -4.46
C VAL A 75 4.07 6.81 -3.74
N HIS A 76 3.80 5.90 -2.79
CA HIS A 76 2.49 5.74 -2.11
C HIS A 76 1.38 5.12 -2.96
N GLY A 77 1.74 4.38 -3.99
CA GLY A 77 0.81 3.61 -4.77
C GLY A 77 0.26 2.41 -4.00
N PRO A 78 -0.80 1.82 -4.54
CA PRO A 78 -1.48 0.73 -3.89
C PRO A 78 -0.82 -0.62 -4.14
N PRO A 79 -1.02 -1.63 -3.27
CA PRO A 79 -0.35 -2.93 -3.42
C PRO A 79 -0.66 -3.69 -4.71
N TRP A 80 -1.85 -3.49 -5.31
CA TRP A 80 -2.18 -4.10 -6.60
C TRP A 80 -1.33 -3.55 -7.77
N ALA A 81 -0.65 -2.42 -7.61
CA ALA A 81 0.33 -1.97 -8.60
C ALA A 81 1.52 -2.93 -8.69
N VAL A 82 1.92 -3.51 -7.55
CA VAL A 82 2.98 -4.54 -7.50
C VAL A 82 2.52 -5.82 -8.19
N ASP A 83 1.25 -6.19 -8.06
CA ASP A 83 0.68 -7.31 -8.83
C ASP A 83 0.78 -7.08 -10.34
N ALA A 84 0.36 -5.90 -10.82
CA ALA A 84 0.41 -5.58 -12.24
C ALA A 84 1.85 -5.63 -12.80
N ALA A 85 2.81 -5.01 -12.10
CA ALA A 85 4.22 -5.04 -12.47
C ALA A 85 4.80 -6.46 -12.42
N SER A 86 4.53 -7.20 -11.35
CA SER A 86 5.00 -8.59 -11.20
C SER A 86 4.47 -9.49 -12.30
N GLN A 87 3.21 -9.33 -12.72
CA GLN A 87 2.64 -10.10 -13.83
C GLN A 87 3.29 -9.73 -15.18
N ALA A 88 3.71 -8.48 -15.35
CA ALA A 88 4.41 -8.00 -16.54
C ALA A 88 5.93 -8.26 -16.52
N GLY A 89 6.48 -8.83 -15.43
CA GLY A 89 7.92 -9.02 -15.27
C GLY A 89 8.71 -7.73 -15.04
N VAL A 90 8.03 -6.63 -14.67
CA VAL A 90 8.65 -5.33 -14.40
C VAL A 90 9.08 -5.26 -12.93
N PRO A 91 10.35 -4.96 -12.62
CA PRO A 91 10.81 -4.77 -11.25
C PRO A 91 10.14 -3.57 -10.59
N VAL A 92 9.92 -3.65 -9.27
CA VAL A 92 9.28 -2.59 -8.51
C VAL A 92 10.25 -1.98 -7.52
N VAL A 93 10.40 -0.66 -7.59
CA VAL A 93 11.06 0.16 -6.58
C VAL A 93 9.97 0.89 -5.81
N SER A 94 9.89 0.69 -4.49
CA SER A 94 8.90 1.36 -3.64
C SER A 94 9.57 2.33 -2.69
N MET A 95 9.19 3.59 -2.77
CA MET A 95 9.59 4.61 -1.82
C MET A 95 8.74 4.48 -0.55
N MET A 96 9.39 4.20 0.57
CA MET A 96 8.75 4.15 1.86
C MET A 96 8.65 5.56 2.46
N GLY A 97 7.69 6.34 1.96
CA GLY A 97 7.33 7.63 2.56
C GLY A 97 6.35 7.52 3.73
N ASP A 98 5.71 6.37 3.88
CA ASP A 98 4.79 6.04 4.97
C ASP A 98 4.88 4.55 5.32
N TYR A 99 3.98 4.06 6.17
CA TYR A 99 3.92 2.67 6.60
C TYR A 99 2.70 1.93 6.04
N ASN A 100 2.18 2.36 4.88
CA ASN A 100 1.02 1.75 4.20
C ASN A 100 1.26 0.28 3.83
N TRP A 101 2.53 -0.12 3.67
CA TRP A 101 2.92 -1.52 3.48
C TRP A 101 2.72 -2.42 4.70
N TYR A 102 2.54 -1.85 5.89
CA TYR A 102 2.46 -2.59 7.16
C TYR A 102 1.23 -2.26 8.00
N CYS A 103 0.63 -1.09 7.78
CA CYS A 103 -0.46 -0.57 8.58
C CYS A 103 -1.59 -0.11 7.68
N LEU A 104 -2.82 -0.55 7.99
CA LEU A 104 -4.02 -0.06 7.30
C LEU A 104 -4.23 1.44 7.48
N THR A 105 -3.74 2.02 8.59
CA THR A 105 -3.87 3.47 8.82
C THR A 105 -2.77 4.27 8.12
N SER A 106 -1.84 3.63 7.39
CA SER A 106 -0.62 4.23 6.80
C SER A 106 0.39 4.82 7.80
N PHE A 107 0.01 5.00 9.07
CA PHE A 107 0.84 5.56 10.12
C PHE A 107 1.20 4.48 11.15
N LEU A 108 2.46 4.41 11.59
CA LEU A 108 2.85 3.61 12.75
C LEU A 108 2.53 4.33 14.06
N VAL A 109 1.26 4.71 14.21
CA VAL A 109 0.73 5.29 15.44
C VAL A 109 -0.49 4.47 15.84
N ASP A 110 -0.50 4.01 17.08
CA ASP A 110 -1.60 3.22 17.61
C ASP A 110 -2.81 4.10 18.01
N SER A 111 -3.89 3.45 18.40
CA SER A 111 -5.12 4.11 18.87
C SER A 111 -4.97 4.96 20.15
N ARG A 112 -3.80 4.94 20.80
CA ARG A 112 -3.45 5.74 21.98
C ARG A 112 -2.45 6.84 21.64
N LEU A 113 -2.20 7.09 20.35
CA LEU A 113 -1.24 8.06 19.85
C LEU A 113 0.22 7.74 20.22
N HIS A 114 0.52 6.48 20.53
CA HIS A 114 1.88 6.03 20.73
C HIS A 114 2.45 5.45 19.44
N ARG A 115 3.77 5.49 19.31
CA ARG A 115 4.46 4.81 18.21
C ARG A 115 4.16 3.32 18.25
N CYS A 116 3.62 2.80 17.15
CA CYS A 116 3.31 1.38 17.00
C CYS A 116 4.58 0.59 16.64
N SER A 117 4.75 -0.60 17.22
CA SER A 117 5.83 -1.54 16.87
C SER A 117 5.63 -2.27 15.55
N GLY A 118 4.48 -2.09 14.87
CA GLY A 118 4.14 -2.78 13.62
C GLY A 118 3.08 -3.87 13.79
N PRO A 119 2.75 -4.59 12.70
CA PRO A 119 1.71 -5.63 12.68
C PRO A 119 2.23 -6.95 13.29
N GLU A 120 2.27 -7.02 14.62
CA GLU A 120 2.70 -8.22 15.36
C GLU A 120 1.65 -9.34 15.32
N SER A 121 0.38 -8.98 15.22
CA SER A 121 -0.75 -9.91 15.11
C SER A 121 -1.99 -9.21 14.54
N VAL A 122 -2.88 -9.99 13.95
CA VAL A 122 -4.19 -9.49 13.50
C VAL A 122 -5.02 -9.01 14.68
N GLU A 123 -4.90 -9.64 15.86
CA GLU A 123 -5.56 -9.22 17.10
C GLU A 123 -5.17 -7.79 17.52
N LYS A 124 -3.88 -7.47 17.46
CA LYS A 124 -3.38 -6.13 17.79
C LYS A 124 -3.91 -5.10 16.80
N CYS A 125 -3.74 -5.36 15.49
CA CYS A 125 -4.22 -4.48 14.43
C CYS A 125 -5.73 -4.27 14.52
N PHE A 126 -6.48 -5.34 14.78
CA PHE A 126 -7.92 -5.29 15.02
C PHE A 126 -8.26 -4.41 16.22
N SER A 127 -7.62 -4.62 17.37
CA SER A 127 -7.87 -3.80 18.56
C SER A 127 -7.57 -2.31 18.30
N CYS A 128 -6.52 -2.02 17.53
CA CYS A 128 -6.15 -0.66 17.16
C CYS A 128 -7.20 -0.03 16.24
N VAL A 129 -7.47 -0.65 15.08
CA VAL A 129 -8.43 -0.12 14.09
C VAL A 129 -9.83 -0.03 14.67
N ASN A 130 -10.26 -1.02 15.46
CA ASN A 130 -11.58 -1.03 16.06
C ASN A 130 -11.80 0.16 17.01
N ARG A 131 -10.75 0.65 17.70
CA ARG A 131 -10.91 1.79 18.62
C ARG A 131 -11.32 3.09 17.92
N TRP A 132 -11.00 3.24 16.65
CA TRP A 132 -11.40 4.38 15.81
C TRP A 132 -12.88 4.33 15.40
N HIS A 133 -13.58 3.22 15.62
CA HIS A 133 -15.01 3.12 15.35
C HIS A 133 -15.88 3.64 16.52
N PRO A 134 -17.13 4.09 16.22
CA PRO A 134 -18.09 4.46 17.26
C PRO A 134 -18.39 3.31 18.23
N PHE A 135 -18.74 3.63 19.48
CA PHE A 135 -18.95 2.64 20.55
C PHE A 135 -19.87 1.48 20.15
N ARG A 136 -21.00 1.75 19.48
CA ARG A 136 -21.94 0.71 19.02
C ARG A 136 -21.25 -0.32 18.12
N ARG A 137 -20.44 0.16 17.16
CA ARG A 137 -19.68 -0.70 16.24
C ARG A 137 -18.59 -1.46 16.98
N ARG A 138 -17.90 -0.83 17.95
CA ARG A 138 -16.92 -1.53 18.80
C ARG A 138 -17.52 -2.68 19.61
N ALA A 139 -18.71 -2.48 20.18
CA ALA A 139 -19.41 -3.50 20.95
C ALA A 139 -19.78 -4.71 20.09
N VAL A 140 -20.37 -4.47 18.91
CA VAL A 140 -20.67 -5.53 17.92
C VAL A 140 -19.40 -6.29 17.53
N HIS A 141 -18.33 -5.55 17.22
CA HIS A 141 -17.03 -6.08 16.86
C HIS A 141 -16.43 -6.96 17.98
N ALA A 142 -16.60 -6.59 19.25
CA ALA A 142 -16.09 -7.35 20.39
C ALA A 142 -16.85 -8.67 20.60
N VAL A 143 -18.18 -8.67 20.41
CA VAL A 143 -19.02 -9.87 20.53
C VAL A 143 -18.79 -10.85 19.39
N LEU A 144 -18.62 -10.36 18.16
CA LEU A 144 -18.44 -11.21 16.98
C LEU A 144 -17.01 -11.74 16.82
N LYS A 145 -16.00 -11.11 17.45
CA LYS A 145 -14.59 -11.50 17.30
C LYS A 145 -14.32 -12.98 17.61
N PRO A 146 -14.81 -13.59 18.71
CA PRO A 146 -14.56 -15.01 19.01
C PRO A 146 -15.13 -15.93 17.93
N ALA A 147 -16.35 -15.65 17.45
CA ALA A 147 -16.98 -16.42 16.38
C ALA A 147 -16.22 -16.27 15.05
N ALA A 148 -15.75 -15.07 14.72
CA ALA A 148 -14.94 -14.82 13.53
C ALA A 148 -13.58 -15.54 13.59
N ARG A 149 -12.93 -15.53 14.76
CA ARG A 149 -11.67 -16.25 14.99
C ARG A 149 -11.83 -17.77 14.86
N ALA A 150 -13.01 -18.29 15.22
CA ALA A 150 -13.35 -19.70 15.05
C ALA A 150 -13.84 -20.04 13.62
N GLY A 151 -13.89 -19.08 12.70
CA GLY A 151 -14.44 -19.27 11.35
C GLY A 151 -15.95 -19.47 11.31
N LEU A 152 -16.66 -19.23 12.41
CA LEU A 152 -18.10 -19.46 12.57
C LEU A 152 -18.96 -18.26 12.15
N ALA A 153 -18.35 -17.09 11.94
CA ALA A 153 -19.04 -15.89 11.47
C ALA A 153 -18.12 -15.09 10.55
N ARG A 154 -18.66 -14.59 9.44
CA ARG A 154 -17.95 -13.58 8.64
C ARG A 154 -18.12 -12.23 9.30
N PHE A 155 -17.01 -11.59 9.58
CA PHE A 155 -16.99 -10.33 10.29
C PHE A 155 -16.06 -9.37 9.57
N HIS A 156 -16.68 -8.39 8.91
CA HIS A 156 -16.06 -7.62 7.84
C HIS A 156 -14.71 -6.99 8.22
N LEU A 157 -14.53 -6.46 9.43
CA LEU A 157 -13.25 -5.86 9.80
C LEU A 157 -12.15 -6.92 10.03
N TRP A 158 -12.47 -8.03 10.71
CA TRP A 158 -11.50 -9.09 11.00
C TRP A 158 -11.06 -9.81 9.74
N ASP A 159 -12.02 -10.21 8.90
CA ASP A 159 -11.72 -10.92 7.66
C ASP A 159 -10.88 -10.07 6.73
N ARG A 160 -11.19 -8.77 6.63
CA ARG A 160 -10.46 -7.82 5.79
C ARG A 160 -9.06 -7.53 6.34
N LEU A 161 -8.87 -7.50 7.66
CA LEU A 161 -7.54 -7.36 8.25
C LEU A 161 -6.66 -8.58 7.97
N ASN A 162 -7.20 -9.80 8.06
CA ASN A 162 -6.48 -11.01 7.69
C ASN A 162 -6.10 -10.98 6.21
N GLU A 163 -7.10 -10.75 5.34
CA GLU A 163 -6.89 -10.66 3.89
C GLU A 163 -5.82 -9.63 3.53
N SER A 164 -5.89 -8.43 4.13
CA SER A 164 -4.91 -7.38 3.90
C SER A 164 -3.53 -7.70 4.42
N SER A 165 -3.42 -8.32 5.60
CA SER A 165 -2.13 -8.70 6.17
C SER A 165 -1.39 -9.66 5.23
N ASP A 166 -2.06 -10.72 4.81
CA ASP A 166 -1.49 -11.74 3.92
C ASP A 166 -1.17 -11.16 2.55
N TYR A 167 -2.08 -10.34 2.02
CA TYR A 167 -1.91 -9.70 0.72
C TYR A 167 -0.71 -8.74 0.72
N LEU A 168 -0.61 -7.86 1.72
CA LEU A 168 0.53 -6.96 1.86
C LEU A 168 1.84 -7.73 2.04
N ALA A 169 1.85 -8.82 2.81
CA ALA A 169 3.04 -9.66 2.95
C ALA A 169 3.51 -10.23 1.61
N ARG A 170 2.58 -10.75 0.79
CA ARG A 170 2.90 -11.23 -0.56
C ARG A 170 3.41 -10.11 -1.47
N MET A 171 2.79 -8.93 -1.44
CA MET A 171 3.23 -7.80 -2.27
C MET A 171 4.61 -7.29 -1.85
N ARG A 172 4.87 -7.14 -0.55
CA ARG A 172 6.20 -6.75 -0.05
C ARG A 172 7.30 -7.72 -0.51
N ALA A 173 7.02 -9.02 -0.55
CA ALA A 173 7.98 -10.01 -1.02
C ALA A 173 8.35 -9.82 -2.51
N ARG A 174 7.43 -9.27 -3.31
CA ARG A 174 7.61 -9.00 -4.76
C ARG A 174 8.25 -7.66 -5.06
N ILE A 175 8.32 -6.74 -4.10
CA ILE A 175 9.08 -5.50 -4.26
C ILE A 175 10.56 -5.85 -4.42
N THR A 176 11.18 -5.31 -5.46
CA THR A 176 12.59 -5.52 -5.78
C THR A 176 13.46 -4.70 -4.84
N THR A 177 13.13 -3.42 -4.69
CA THR A 177 13.89 -2.47 -3.88
C THR A 177 12.96 -1.54 -3.09
N PHE A 178 13.27 -1.30 -1.82
CA PHE A 178 12.69 -0.25 -1.00
C PHE A 178 13.66 0.92 -0.92
N VAL A 179 13.18 2.13 -1.22
CA VAL A 179 13.91 3.38 -0.97
C VAL A 179 13.40 3.98 0.34
N VAL A 180 14.26 4.12 1.34
CA VAL A 180 13.91 4.64 2.66
C VAL A 180 14.61 5.97 2.94
N GLY A 181 13.92 6.91 3.60
CA GLY A 181 14.49 8.23 3.87
C GLY A 181 15.43 8.30 5.08
N ASP A 182 15.36 7.32 6.00
CA ASP A 182 16.10 7.37 7.25
C ASP A 182 16.44 5.97 7.81
N GLN A 183 17.35 5.95 8.79
CA GLN A 183 17.79 4.71 9.45
C GLN A 183 16.65 4.00 10.18
N GLN A 184 15.72 4.75 10.76
CA GLN A 184 14.64 4.19 11.55
C GLN A 184 13.67 3.39 10.68
N ALA A 185 13.35 3.88 9.48
CA ALA A 185 12.56 3.16 8.49
C ALA A 185 13.30 1.91 8.00
N SER A 186 14.61 2.01 7.76
CA SER A 186 15.46 0.87 7.40
C SER A 186 15.41 -0.24 8.46
N ASP A 187 15.68 0.11 9.73
CA ASP A 187 15.65 -0.84 10.86
C ASP A 187 14.26 -1.47 11.03
N PHE A 188 13.21 -0.67 10.80
CA PHE A 188 11.84 -1.16 10.84
C PHE A 188 11.58 -2.21 9.75
N LEU A 189 11.99 -1.95 8.50
CA LEU A 189 11.85 -2.91 7.40
C LEU A 189 12.59 -4.22 7.67
N VAL A 190 13.85 -4.14 8.14
CA VAL A 190 14.67 -5.32 8.46
C VAL A 190 14.02 -6.15 9.56
N ARG A 191 13.56 -5.50 10.64
CA ARG A 191 12.85 -6.17 11.74
C ARG A 191 11.59 -6.90 11.29
N HIS A 192 10.96 -6.44 10.21
CA HIS A 192 9.74 -7.03 9.65
C HIS A 192 10.01 -7.89 8.40
N GLY A 193 11.25 -8.39 8.25
CA GLY A 193 11.58 -9.45 7.31
C GLY A 193 11.93 -8.98 5.90
N VAL A 194 12.14 -7.69 5.66
CA VAL A 194 12.72 -7.22 4.39
C VAL A 194 14.23 -7.46 4.43
N PRO A 195 14.81 -8.19 3.46
CA PRO A 195 16.25 -8.40 3.39
C PRO A 195 17.00 -7.05 3.26
N PRO A 196 18.10 -6.83 3.99
CA PRO A 196 18.89 -5.60 3.88
C PRO A 196 19.33 -5.28 2.44
N ALA A 197 19.61 -6.31 1.62
CA ALA A 197 19.97 -6.14 0.21
C ALA A 197 18.86 -5.55 -0.67
N LYS A 198 17.59 -5.56 -0.22
CA LYS A 198 16.48 -4.90 -0.90
C LYS A 198 16.31 -3.44 -0.47
N ILE A 199 17.10 -2.91 0.47
CA ILE A 199 16.88 -1.58 1.03
C ILE A 199 17.99 -0.64 0.56
N VAL A 200 17.59 0.47 -0.06
CA VAL A 200 18.46 1.58 -0.43
C VAL A 200 18.03 2.80 0.37
N ARG A 201 19.00 3.55 0.89
CA ARG A 201 18.79 4.77 1.66
C ARG A 201 19.39 5.95 0.93
#